data_AF-A0A4R6L7M2-F1
#
_entry.id   AF-A0A4R6L7M2-F1
#
_cell.length_a   1.000
_cell.length_b   1.000
_cell.length_c   1.000
_cell.angle_alpha   90.00
_cell.angle_beta   90.00
_cell.angle_gamma   90.00
#
_symmetry.space_group_name_H-M   'P 1'
#
loop_
_entity.id
_entity.type
_entity.pdbx_description
1 polymer ?
#
loop_
_entity_poly.entity_id
_entity_poly.type
_entity_poly.pdbx_seq_one_letter_code
_entity_poly.pdbx_strand_id
1 'polypeptide(L)'
;MNINIKQANIKNSLFLAYKYDQYVKNAKKSASESSDAPIHDDLRNAFSALIPHFAFICEEIKESDCQDRLNNPDDELPEEHILLKYKTHGFTISGQGDSEGVTISGTKRLESGKVLSLNTPFLKFEDYNDYYFMAELREAIDNLKSEVYEYLEGKQAPPKQQAMELEEEEVAM
;
A
#
# COMPACT_ATOMS: atom_id res chain seq x y z
N MET A 1 7.02 17.18 12.94
CA MET A 1 8.01 17.28 11.84
C MET A 1 7.24 17.26 10.53
N ASN A 2 7.49 18.15 9.56
CA ASN A 2 6.78 18.12 8.27
C ASN A 2 7.53 17.19 7.30
N ILE A 3 7.22 15.90 7.37
CA ILE A 3 7.73 14.87 6.48
C ILE A 3 6.65 14.62 5.43
N ASN A 4 7.01 14.66 4.14
CA ASN A 4 6.10 14.36 3.04
C ASN A 4 6.56 13.07 2.36
N ILE A 5 5.77 12.01 2.50
CA ILE A 5 6.07 10.70 1.91
C ILE A 5 5.80 10.75 0.41
N LYS A 6 6.84 10.44 -0.36
CA LYS A 6 6.79 10.45 -1.82
C LYS A 6 6.65 9.06 -2.42
N GLN A 7 7.20 8.05 -1.77
CA GLN A 7 7.19 6.71 -2.32
C GLN A 7 7.19 5.72 -1.17
N ALA A 8 6.42 4.65 -1.29
CA ALA A 8 6.58 3.47 -0.45
C ALA A 8 6.45 2.21 -1.30
N ASN A 9 7.24 1.19 -0.96
CA ASN A 9 7.30 -0.08 -1.67
C ASN A 9 7.61 -1.22 -0.70
N ILE A 10 6.78 -2.27 -0.73
CA ILE A 10 6.96 -3.50 0.04
C ILE A 10 8.00 -4.39 -0.66
N LYS A 11 9.11 -4.63 0.03
CA LYS A 11 10.13 -5.61 -0.34
C LYS A 11 9.88 -6.95 0.35
N ASN A 12 10.03 -8.04 -0.41
CA ASN A 12 9.95 -9.42 0.09
C ASN A 12 8.68 -9.73 0.93
N SER A 13 7.58 -9.00 0.72
CA SER A 13 6.33 -9.12 1.50
C SER A 13 6.44 -8.83 3.01
N LEU A 14 7.62 -8.47 3.53
CA LEU A 14 7.86 -8.27 4.97
C LEU A 14 8.41 -6.88 5.28
N PHE A 15 9.18 -6.28 4.36
CA PHE A 15 9.94 -5.07 4.61
C PHE A 15 9.40 -3.90 3.81
N LEU A 16 9.55 -2.69 4.32
CA LEU A 16 9.07 -1.48 3.65
C LEU A 16 10.25 -0.58 3.29
N ALA A 17 10.35 -0.24 2.01
CA ALA A 17 11.23 0.79 1.51
C ALA A 17 10.41 2.05 1.22
N TYR A 18 10.79 3.18 1.79
CA TYR A 18 10.04 4.42 1.63
C TYR A 18 10.98 5.60 1.38
N LYS A 19 10.46 6.62 0.70
CA LYS A 19 11.15 7.87 0.42
C LYS A 19 10.31 9.02 0.90
N TYR A 20 10.95 9.97 1.57
CA TYR A 20 10.28 11.15 2.10
C TYR A 20 11.13 12.40 1.92
N ASP A 21 10.44 13.53 1.82
CA ASP A 21 11.05 14.84 1.84
C ASP A 21 10.85 15.49 3.21
N GLN A 22 11.94 15.94 3.84
CA GLN A 22 11.92 16.73 5.06
C GLN A 22 12.31 18.18 4.74
N TYR A 23 11.47 19.13 5.16
CA TYR A 23 11.76 20.56 5.04
C TYR A 23 12.45 21.04 6.32
N VAL A 24 13.71 21.47 6.21
CA VAL A 24 14.47 22.05 7.33
C VAL A 24 14.92 23.46 6.96
N LYS A 25 14.30 24.48 7.58
CA LYS A 25 14.70 25.90 7.58
C LYS A 25 15.01 26.55 6.21
N ASN A 26 14.43 26.04 5.09
CA ASN A 26 14.60 26.45 3.67
C ASN A 26 15.40 25.47 2.77
N ALA A 27 15.95 24.39 3.33
CA ALA A 27 16.53 23.30 2.54
C ALA A 27 15.58 22.10 2.53
N LYS A 28 15.30 21.59 1.33
CA LYS A 28 14.57 20.35 1.13
C LYS A 28 15.57 19.19 1.12
N LYS A 29 15.46 18.28 2.09
CA LYS A 29 16.23 17.02 2.10
C LYS A 29 15.30 15.87 1.73
N SER A 30 15.66 15.16 0.67
CA SER A 30 15.07 13.86 0.35
C SER A 30 15.87 12.76 1.05
N ALA A 31 15.18 11.89 1.77
CA ALA A 31 15.75 10.68 2.37
C ALA A 31 15.07 9.46 1.76
N SER A 32 15.85 8.39 1.59
CA SER A 32 15.37 7.09 1.13
C SER A 32 15.86 6.07 2.13
N GLU A 33 14.92 5.46 2.85
CA GLU A 33 15.24 4.46 3.86
C GLU A 33 14.51 3.16 3.55
N SER A 34 15.12 2.07 3.99
CA SER A 34 14.48 0.76 3.99
C SER A 34 14.55 0.21 5.40
N SER A 35 13.41 -0.24 5.89
CA SER A 35 13.32 -0.82 7.21
C SER A 35 13.19 -2.33 7.11
N ASP A 36 13.95 -3.03 7.96
CA ASP A 36 13.88 -4.48 8.12
C ASP A 36 12.83 -4.87 9.18
N ALA A 37 12.01 -3.93 9.68
CA ALA A 37 10.91 -4.26 10.57
C ALA A 37 9.72 -4.86 9.80
N PRO A 38 9.02 -5.87 10.36
CA PRO A 38 7.85 -6.45 9.71
C PRO A 38 6.75 -5.38 9.55
N ILE A 39 6.16 -5.32 8.36
CA ILE A 39 5.00 -4.47 8.10
C ILE A 39 3.80 -4.91 8.93
N HIS A 40 3.03 -3.94 9.44
CA HIS A 40 1.76 -4.21 10.13
C HIS A 40 0.70 -4.71 9.13
N ASP A 41 -0.26 -5.51 9.63
CA ASP A 41 -1.38 -5.98 8.81
C ASP A 41 -2.23 -4.80 8.29
N ASP A 42 -2.30 -3.68 9.03
CA ASP A 42 -2.98 -2.45 8.60
C ASP A 42 -2.37 -1.88 7.32
N LEU A 43 -1.03 -1.76 7.27
CA LEU A 43 -0.33 -1.30 6.06
C LEU A 43 -0.56 -2.27 4.89
N ARG A 44 -0.60 -3.58 5.17
CA ARG A 44 -0.92 -4.61 4.17
C ARG A 44 -2.35 -4.49 3.64
N ASN A 45 -3.29 -4.17 4.51
CA ASN A 45 -4.69 -3.91 4.16
C ASN A 45 -4.83 -2.61 3.36
N ALA A 46 -4.11 -1.55 3.72
CA ALA A 46 -4.06 -0.30 2.97
C ALA A 46 -3.52 -0.50 1.55
N PHE A 47 -2.48 -1.32 1.37
CA PHE A 47 -2.04 -1.70 0.02
C PHE A 47 -3.13 -2.51 -0.72
N SER A 48 -3.79 -3.43 -0.03
CA SER A 48 -4.87 -4.24 -0.62
C SER A 48 -6.06 -3.40 -1.09
N ALA A 49 -6.35 -2.28 -0.43
CA ALA A 49 -7.35 -1.30 -0.87
C ALA A 49 -7.00 -0.64 -2.20
N LEU A 50 -5.71 -0.56 -2.59
CA LEU A 50 -5.28 -0.05 -3.90
C LEU A 50 -5.44 -1.05 -5.04
N ILE A 51 -5.69 -2.34 -4.76
CA ILE A 51 -5.85 -3.39 -5.78
C ILE A 51 -6.99 -3.10 -6.77
N PRO A 52 -8.23 -2.76 -6.35
CA PRO A 52 -9.31 -2.42 -7.28
C PRO A 52 -8.95 -1.22 -8.16
N HIS A 53 -8.38 -0.16 -7.56
CA HIS A 53 -7.90 1.00 -8.31
C HIS A 53 -6.86 0.59 -9.36
N PHE A 54 -5.83 -0.14 -8.95
CA PHE A 54 -4.77 -0.63 -9.83
C PHE A 54 -5.31 -1.43 -11.02
N ALA A 55 -6.20 -2.38 -10.77
CA ALA A 55 -6.79 -3.21 -11.81
C ALA A 55 -7.67 -2.40 -12.77
N PHE A 56 -8.44 -1.44 -12.25
CA PHE A 56 -9.29 -0.59 -13.09
C PHE A 56 -8.46 0.35 -13.96
N ILE A 57 -7.44 0.99 -13.40
CA ILE A 57 -6.55 1.90 -14.13
C ILE A 57 -5.78 1.17 -15.24
N CYS A 58 -5.47 -0.11 -15.02
CA CYS A 58 -4.90 -0.98 -16.05
C CYS A 58 -5.94 -1.54 -17.03
N GLU A 59 -7.20 -1.10 -16.98
CA GLU A 59 -8.32 -1.54 -17.83
C GLU A 59 -8.62 -3.06 -17.72
N GLU A 60 -8.26 -3.68 -16.60
CA GLU A 60 -8.39 -5.13 -16.40
C GLU A 60 -9.71 -5.53 -15.72
N ILE A 61 -10.41 -4.58 -15.10
CA ILE A 61 -11.73 -4.76 -14.49
C ILE A 61 -12.70 -3.66 -14.96
N LYS A 62 -13.99 -3.92 -14.82
CA LYS A 62 -15.02 -2.91 -15.15
C LYS A 62 -15.24 -1.96 -13.98
N GLU A 63 -15.91 -0.84 -14.28
CA GLU A 63 -16.28 0.17 -13.28
C GLU A 63 -17.18 -0.40 -12.19
N SER A 64 -18.14 -1.26 -12.55
CA SER A 64 -18.99 -1.98 -11.60
C SER A 64 -18.17 -2.81 -10.61
N ASP A 65 -17.21 -3.59 -11.11
CA ASP A 65 -16.39 -4.46 -10.26
C ASP A 65 -15.50 -3.64 -9.31
N CYS A 66 -15.02 -2.48 -9.78
CA CYS A 66 -14.25 -1.56 -8.95
C CYS A 66 -15.12 -0.92 -7.86
N GLN A 67 -16.34 -0.47 -8.22
CA GLN A 67 -17.28 0.16 -7.30
C GLN A 67 -17.79 -0.81 -6.24
N ASP A 68 -18.18 -2.02 -6.63
CA ASP A 68 -18.60 -3.08 -5.71
C ASP A 68 -17.50 -3.38 -4.69
N ARG A 69 -16.24 -3.44 -5.15
CA ARG A 69 -15.10 -3.68 -4.26
C ARG A 69 -14.80 -2.52 -3.32
N LEU A 70 -14.96 -1.28 -3.78
CA LEU A 70 -14.79 -0.08 -2.95
C LEU A 70 -15.88 0.02 -1.87
N ASN A 71 -17.12 -0.31 -2.22
CA ASN A 71 -18.25 -0.27 -1.28
C ASN A 71 -18.24 -1.43 -0.29
N ASN A 72 -17.74 -2.60 -0.71
CA ASN A 72 -17.66 -3.81 0.12
C ASN A 72 -16.21 -4.30 0.23
N PRO A 73 -15.35 -3.61 1.00
CA PRO A 73 -13.95 -3.98 1.19
C PRO A 73 -13.76 -5.25 2.05
N ASP A 74 -14.77 -5.62 2.85
CA ASP A 74 -14.74 -6.81 3.72
C ASP A 74 -15.35 -8.06 3.08
N ASP A 75 -16.02 -7.94 1.94
CA ASP A 75 -16.61 -9.09 1.26
C ASP A 75 -15.51 -10.05 0.77
N GLU A 76 -15.66 -11.33 1.11
CA GLU A 76 -14.79 -12.38 0.60
C GLU A 76 -14.95 -12.48 -0.92
N LEU A 77 -13.87 -12.18 -1.62
CA LEU A 77 -13.82 -12.35 -3.07
C LEU A 77 -13.91 -13.84 -3.40
N PRO A 78 -14.71 -14.22 -4.41
CA PRO A 78 -14.70 -15.58 -4.94
C PRO A 78 -13.27 -16.01 -5.26
N GLU A 79 -12.89 -17.27 -4.99
CA GLU A 79 -11.50 -17.75 -5.20
C GLU A 79 -10.99 -17.56 -6.64
N GLU A 80 -11.92 -17.46 -7.61
CA GLU A 80 -11.62 -17.24 -9.03
C GLU A 80 -11.60 -15.76 -9.44
N HIS A 81 -11.82 -14.84 -8.51
CA HIS A 81 -11.93 -13.42 -8.82
C HIS A 81 -10.62 -12.87 -9.37
N ILE A 82 -10.71 -12.10 -10.45
CA ILE A 82 -9.53 -11.59 -11.17
C ILE A 82 -8.61 -10.75 -10.26
N LEU A 83 -9.18 -10.04 -9.29
CA LEU A 83 -8.45 -9.24 -8.29
C LEU A 83 -7.49 -10.07 -7.42
N LEU A 84 -7.77 -11.35 -7.16
CA LEU A 84 -6.88 -12.23 -6.39
C LEU A 84 -5.57 -12.52 -7.15
N LYS A 85 -5.57 -12.37 -8.48
CA LYS A 85 -4.36 -12.47 -9.31
C LYS A 85 -3.49 -11.21 -9.18
N TYR A 86 -4.02 -10.10 -8.68
CA TYR A 86 -3.31 -8.84 -8.52
C TYR A 86 -2.82 -8.63 -7.10
N LYS A 87 -1.64 -8.02 -6.98
CA LYS A 87 -1.08 -7.54 -5.72
C LYS A 87 -0.40 -6.20 -5.94
N THR A 88 -0.82 -5.20 -5.22
CA THR A 88 -0.13 -3.91 -5.13
C THR A 88 1.02 -4.04 -4.14
N HIS A 89 2.16 -3.47 -4.48
CA HIS A 89 3.34 -3.51 -3.61
C HIS A 89 3.98 -2.14 -3.48
N GLY A 90 3.57 -1.12 -4.23
CA GLY A 90 4.12 0.21 -4.08
C GLY A 90 3.23 1.30 -4.61
N PHE A 91 3.47 2.51 -4.14
CA PHE A 91 2.92 3.72 -4.72
C PHE A 91 4.02 4.77 -4.78
N THR A 92 3.95 5.63 -5.79
CA THR A 92 4.89 6.72 -6.02
C THR A 92 4.08 7.97 -6.33
N ILE A 93 4.25 9.00 -5.50
CA ILE A 93 3.66 10.31 -5.69
C ILE A 93 4.69 11.17 -6.39
N SER A 94 4.28 11.72 -7.53
CA SER A 94 5.10 12.60 -8.34
C SER A 94 4.34 13.87 -8.66
N GLY A 95 5.06 14.97 -8.85
CA GLY A 95 4.47 16.28 -9.10
C GLY A 95 4.60 17.26 -7.94
N GLN A 96 4.18 18.51 -8.18
CA GLN A 96 4.24 19.61 -7.23
C GLN A 96 3.07 20.55 -7.52
N GLY A 97 2.26 20.88 -6.52
CA GLY A 97 1.08 21.72 -6.68
C GLY A 97 0.04 21.09 -7.62
N ASP A 98 -0.37 21.83 -8.64
CA ASP A 98 -1.39 21.47 -9.64
C ASP A 98 -1.01 20.25 -10.52
N SER A 99 0.27 19.84 -10.51
CA SER A 99 0.73 18.64 -11.22
C SER A 99 0.94 17.43 -10.30
N GLU A 100 0.48 17.49 -9.04
CA GLU A 100 0.58 16.36 -8.12
C GLU A 100 -0.28 15.18 -8.61
N GLY A 101 0.34 14.00 -8.58
CA GLY A 101 -0.27 12.77 -9.03
C GLY A 101 0.40 11.54 -8.43
N VAL A 102 -0.19 10.39 -8.71
CA VAL A 102 0.21 9.10 -8.16
C VAL A 102 0.39 8.06 -9.26
N THR A 103 1.35 7.18 -9.02
CA THR A 103 1.60 5.99 -9.81
C THR A 103 1.61 4.80 -8.86
N ILE A 104 0.82 3.78 -9.15
CA ILE A 104 0.72 2.57 -8.34
C ILE A 104 1.56 1.49 -9.02
N SER A 105 2.34 0.75 -8.22
CA SER A 105 3.15 -0.38 -8.65
C SER A 105 2.56 -1.67 -8.11
N GLY A 106 2.36 -2.64 -8.99
CA GLY A 106 1.74 -3.91 -8.67
C GLY A 106 2.33 -5.08 -9.45
N THR A 107 1.86 -6.27 -9.10
CA THR A 107 2.18 -7.53 -9.77
C THR A 107 0.91 -8.29 -10.08
N LYS A 108 0.84 -8.87 -11.27
CA LYS A 108 -0.22 -9.78 -11.73
C LYS A 108 0.35 -11.19 -11.84
N ARG A 109 -0.30 -12.18 -11.23
CA ARG A 109 0.03 -13.59 -11.42
C ARG A 109 -0.67 -14.12 -12.66
N LEU A 110 0.12 -14.59 -13.63
CA LEU A 110 -0.39 -15.20 -14.86
C LEU A 110 -0.69 -16.68 -14.62
N GLU A 111 -1.58 -17.25 -15.43
CA GLU A 111 -1.95 -18.67 -15.38
C GLU A 111 -0.78 -19.61 -15.71
N SER A 112 0.22 -19.09 -16.45
CA SER A 112 1.50 -19.77 -16.69
C SER A 112 2.37 -19.93 -15.43
N GLY A 113 1.94 -19.42 -14.27
CA GLY A 113 2.71 -19.42 -13.02
C GLY A 113 3.74 -18.29 -12.92
N LYS A 114 3.92 -17.50 -13.99
CA LYS A 114 4.82 -16.34 -14.01
C LYS A 114 4.17 -15.14 -13.30
N VAL A 115 5.02 -14.29 -12.72
CA VAL A 115 4.61 -13.02 -12.12
C VAL A 115 4.98 -11.89 -13.07
N LEU A 116 4.00 -11.08 -13.44
CA LEU A 116 4.17 -9.91 -14.28
C LEU A 116 4.12 -8.66 -13.40
N SER A 117 5.19 -7.88 -13.37
CA SER A 117 5.21 -6.59 -12.67
C SER A 117 4.72 -5.48 -13.60
N LEU A 118 3.79 -4.68 -13.12
CA LEU A 118 3.12 -3.62 -13.88
C LEU A 118 3.09 -2.34 -13.03
N ASN A 119 3.24 -1.20 -13.70
CA ASN A 119 3.04 0.12 -13.11
C ASN A 119 1.87 0.79 -13.82
N THR A 120 1.00 1.45 -13.08
CA THR A 120 -0.08 2.22 -13.68
C THR A 120 0.46 3.43 -14.44
N PRO A 121 -0.28 3.98 -15.41
CA PRO A 121 -0.06 5.35 -15.86
C PRO A 121 -0.06 6.34 -14.68
N PHE A 122 0.56 7.49 -14.90
CA PHE A 122 0.60 8.58 -13.93
C PHE A 122 -0.77 9.28 -13.89
N LEU A 123 -1.43 9.22 -12.73
CA LEU A 123 -2.73 9.84 -12.51
C LEU A 123 -2.59 11.15 -11.75
N LYS A 124 -3.10 12.25 -12.30
CA LYS A 124 -3.07 13.57 -11.65
C LYS A 124 -4.29 13.79 -10.79
N PHE A 125 -4.10 14.23 -9.54
CA PHE A 125 -5.20 14.48 -8.60
C PHE A 125 -6.18 15.57 -9.05
N GLU A 126 -5.76 16.50 -9.90
CA GLU A 126 -6.64 17.55 -10.42
C GLU A 126 -7.46 17.13 -11.64
N ASP A 127 -7.09 16.03 -12.32
CA ASP A 127 -7.77 15.58 -13.53
C ASP A 127 -8.88 14.58 -13.18
N TYR A 128 -9.96 15.10 -12.59
CA TYR A 128 -11.14 14.30 -12.19
C TYR A 128 -11.85 13.59 -13.35
N ASN A 129 -11.51 13.93 -14.61
CA ASN A 129 -12.07 13.27 -15.78
C ASN A 129 -11.36 11.95 -16.12
N ASP A 130 -10.11 11.78 -15.70
CA ASP A 130 -9.32 10.58 -16.04
C ASP A 130 -9.69 9.38 -15.17
N TYR A 131 -10.24 9.61 -13.97
CA TYR A 131 -10.57 8.52 -13.05
C TYR A 131 -11.80 8.80 -12.19
N TYR A 132 -12.80 7.93 -12.30
CA TYR A 132 -14.09 8.08 -11.61
C TYR A 132 -13.95 7.99 -10.09
N PHE A 133 -13.12 7.07 -9.58
CA PHE A 133 -12.93 6.84 -8.13
C PHE A 133 -11.74 7.61 -7.55
N MET A 134 -11.54 8.85 -8.01
CA MET A 134 -10.38 9.65 -7.62
C MET A 134 -10.39 10.04 -6.14
N ALA A 135 -11.58 10.25 -5.58
CA ALA A 135 -11.75 10.61 -4.18
C ALA A 135 -11.28 9.46 -3.27
N GLU A 136 -11.73 8.24 -3.57
CA GLU A 136 -11.41 7.02 -2.83
C GLU A 136 -9.94 6.64 -3.01
N LEU A 137 -9.38 6.84 -4.21
CA LEU A 137 -7.94 6.66 -4.42
C LEU A 137 -7.13 7.63 -3.57
N ARG A 138 -7.56 8.89 -3.49
CA ARG A 138 -6.88 9.90 -2.67
C ARG A 138 -6.93 9.56 -1.19
N GLU A 139 -8.09 9.14 -0.70
CA GLU A 139 -8.27 8.66 0.67
C GLU A 139 -7.39 7.43 0.95
N ALA A 140 -7.38 6.44 0.05
CA ALA A 140 -6.53 5.26 0.18
C ALA A 140 -5.04 5.62 0.24
N ILE A 141 -4.58 6.57 -0.59
CA ILE A 141 -3.20 7.04 -0.58
C ILE A 141 -2.87 7.84 0.69
N ASP A 142 -3.77 8.68 1.18
CA ASP A 142 -3.55 9.45 2.41
C ASP A 142 -3.55 8.57 3.66
N ASN A 143 -4.39 7.52 3.68
CA ASN A 143 -4.31 6.46 4.68
C ASN A 143 -2.96 5.75 4.61
N LEU A 144 -2.49 5.39 3.41
CA LEU A 144 -1.20 4.72 3.23
C LEU A 144 -0.02 5.60 3.67
N LYS A 145 -0.05 6.91 3.39
CA LYS A 145 0.94 7.87 3.91
C LYS A 145 0.92 7.88 5.45
N SER A 146 -0.26 7.90 6.05
CA SER A 146 -0.40 7.93 7.50
C SER A 146 0.17 6.66 8.14
N GLU A 147 -0.14 5.48 7.60
CA GLU A 147 0.41 4.20 8.04
C GLU A 147 1.94 4.14 7.90
N VAL A 148 2.48 4.63 6.77
CA VAL A 148 3.93 4.70 6.54
C VAL A 148 4.59 5.69 7.51
N TYR A 149 3.90 6.78 7.88
CA TYR A 149 4.37 7.73 8.89
C TYR A 149 4.37 7.12 10.29
N GLU A 150 3.32 6.39 10.67
CA GLU A 150 3.26 5.66 11.95
C GLU A 150 4.34 4.58 12.04
N TYR A 151 4.59 3.88 10.92
CA TYR A 151 5.67 2.91 10.81
C TYR A 151 7.06 3.57 10.99
N LEU A 152 7.24 4.79 10.45
CA LEU A 152 8.41 5.66 10.66
C LEU A 152 8.57 6.10 12.12
N GLU A 153 7.47 6.44 12.80
CA GLU A 153 7.46 6.82 14.22
C GLU A 153 7.62 5.62 15.17
N GLY A 154 7.65 4.39 14.64
CA GLY A 154 7.97 3.18 15.39
C GLY A 154 6.76 2.32 15.75
N LYS A 155 5.59 2.55 15.14
CA LYS A 155 4.45 1.62 15.19
C LYS A 155 4.77 0.41 14.31
N GLN A 156 5.61 -0.47 14.84
CA GLN A 156 5.96 -1.74 14.23
C GLN A 156 4.97 -2.80 14.69
N ALA A 157 4.71 -3.80 13.85
CA ALA A 157 3.99 -4.99 14.31
C ALA A 157 4.71 -5.55 15.55
N PRO A 158 3.96 -5.96 16.59
CA PRO A 158 4.59 -6.67 17.69
C PRO A 158 5.38 -7.83 17.07
N PRO A 159 6.65 -8.04 17.47
CA PRO A 159 7.38 -9.20 17.02
C PRO A 159 6.47 -10.40 17.31
N LYS A 160 6.19 -11.25 16.30
CA LYS A 160 5.43 -12.49 16.50
C LYS A 160 6.09 -13.21 17.68
N GLN A 161 5.48 -13.06 18.85
CA GLN A 161 5.93 -13.71 20.06
C GLN A 161 5.73 -15.18 19.75
N GLN A 162 6.85 -15.88 19.53
CA GLN A 162 6.83 -17.34 19.53
C GLN A 162 6.14 -17.75 20.84
N ALA A 163 5.24 -18.72 20.70
CA ALA A 163 4.25 -19.11 21.69
C ALA A 163 4.78 -19.14 23.13
N MET A 164 3.88 -18.79 24.06
CA MET A 164 3.92 -19.17 25.46
C MET A 164 4.53 -20.57 25.66
N GLU A 165 5.72 -20.64 26.27
CA GLU A 165 6.04 -21.75 27.16
C GLU A 165 5.51 -21.37 28.54
N LEU A 166 4.26 -21.78 28.79
CA LEU A 166 3.72 -21.92 30.13
C LEU A 166 4.45 -23.11 30.76
N GLU A 167 5.48 -22.85 31.56
CA GLU A 167 5.99 -23.85 32.51
C GLU A 167 4.93 -24.04 33.61
N GLU A 168 3.99 -24.95 33.37
CA GLU A 168 3.32 -25.67 34.47
C GLU A 168 4.36 -26.61 35.10
N GLU A 169 5.15 -26.12 36.05
CA GLU A 169 5.81 -26.99 37.03
C GLU A 169 4.92 -27.12 38.27
N GLU A 170 4.07 -28.13 38.20
CA GLU A 170 3.52 -28.85 39.35
C GLU A 170 4.70 -29.39 40.19
N VAL A 171 5.08 -28.68 41.26
CA VAL A 171 5.91 -29.27 42.32
C VAL A 171 5.04 -29.43 43.56
N ALA A 172 4.47 -30.62 43.66
CA ALA A 172 3.99 -31.18 44.91
C ALA A 172 5.13 -31.19 45.95
N MET A 173 4.87 -30.60 47.12
CA MET A 173 5.42 -31.03 48.41
C MET A 173 4.34 -30.92 49.49
#